data_AF-A0A2H9TIQ4-F1
#
_entry.id   AF-A0A2H9TIQ4-F1
#
_cell.length_a   1.000
_cell.length_b   1.000
_cell.length_c   1.000
_cell.angle_alpha   90.00
_cell.angle_beta   90.00
_cell.angle_gamma   90.00
#
_symmetry.space_group_name_H-M   'P 1'
#
loop_
_entity.id
_entity.type
_entity.pdbx_description
1 polymer ?
#
loop_
_entity_poly.entity_id
_entity_poly.type
_entity_poly.pdbx_seq_one_letter_code
_entity_poly.pdbx_strand_id
1 'polypeptide(L)'
;MLSRRIVYKFSTLPFRDELVTLLQTEKFERTEAEKMIDAIDAAVQESESASHIQFDEYQRRVEHERRELLKTETLGNTALNKDYEFLLGEISRTQQRIKEETQHLESSVKLDLNLERKRRADLMAEVDGKAAEVGRYLGQKTEEIQKNLQAVSRQAMTAIGSSAAALLFGFLVYKLSQN
;
A
#
# COMPACT_ATOMS: atom_id res chain seq x y z
N MET A 1 18.59 44.78 24.08
CA MET A 1 19.75 44.65 24.99
C MET A 1 20.78 45.70 24.59
N LEU A 2 21.10 46.60 25.51
CA LEU A 2 22.04 47.71 25.28
C LEU A 2 23.45 47.14 25.12
N SER A 3 24.00 47.23 23.90
CA SER A 3 25.41 46.95 23.63
C SER A 3 26.25 47.94 24.44
N ARG A 4 26.81 47.47 25.56
CA ARG A 4 27.81 48.22 26.30
C ARG A 4 29.02 48.32 25.39
N ARG A 5 29.21 49.48 24.76
CA ARG A 5 30.47 49.87 24.14
C ARG A 5 31.52 49.80 25.24
N ILE A 6 32.27 48.71 25.29
CA ILE A 6 33.46 48.63 26.13
C ILE A 6 34.46 49.55 25.44
N VAL A 7 34.50 50.80 25.89
CA VAL A 7 35.57 51.72 25.52
C VAL A 7 36.79 51.25 26.29
N TYR A 8 37.60 50.41 25.66
CA TYR A 8 38.92 50.08 26.17
C TYR A 8 39.74 51.38 26.14
N LYS A 9 39.95 51.98 27.33
CA LYS A 9 40.99 52.99 27.50
C LYS A 9 42.31 52.26 27.51
N PHE A 10 42.93 52.14 26.34
CA PHE A 10 44.30 51.67 26.26
C PHE A 10 45.19 52.72 26.92
N SER A 11 45.84 52.33 28.01
CA SER A 11 46.88 53.12 28.67
C SER A 11 48.05 53.30 27.70
N THR A 12 48.69 54.47 27.76
CA THR A 12 49.97 54.76 27.09
C THR A 12 50.94 53.59 27.20
N LEU A 13 51.76 53.38 26.17
CA LEU A 13 52.75 52.29 26.13
C LEU A 13 53.43 52.10 27.51
N PRO A 14 53.42 50.89 28.09
CA PRO A 14 53.87 50.66 29.47
C PRO A 14 55.37 50.93 29.69
N PHE A 15 56.13 51.05 28.61
CA PHE A 15 57.57 51.36 28.56
C PHE A 15 57.85 52.68 27.80
N ARG A 16 56.87 53.59 27.71
CA ARG A 16 57.00 54.89 27.02
C ARG A 16 58.22 55.67 27.49
N ASP A 17 58.39 55.81 28.80
CA ASP A 17 59.48 56.61 29.38
C ASP A 17 60.85 55.97 29.15
N GLU A 18 60.95 54.64 29.18
CA GLU A 18 62.18 53.90 28.84
C GLU A 18 62.56 54.09 27.37
N LEU A 19 61.60 54.08 26.45
CA LEU A 19 61.84 54.33 25.03
C LEU A 19 62.30 55.76 24.74
N VAL A 20 61.67 56.75 25.39
CA VAL A 20 62.12 58.15 25.27
C VAL A 20 63.54 58.29 25.78
N THR A 21 63.87 57.65 26.91
CA THR A 21 65.24 57.67 27.48
C THR A 21 66.25 57.00 26.53
N LEU A 22 65.85 55.92 25.87
CA LEU A 22 66.70 55.20 24.92
C LEU A 22 66.95 56.02 23.65
N LEU A 23 65.94 56.70 23.11
CA LEU A 23 66.10 57.63 21.98
C LEU A 23 66.99 58.83 22.34
N GLN A 24 66.93 59.31 23.58
CA GLN A 24 67.86 60.35 24.05
C GLN A 24 69.32 59.85 24.08
N THR A 25 69.55 58.58 24.42
CA THR A 25 70.91 57.98 24.33
C THR A 25 71.41 57.86 22.89
N GLU A 26 70.51 57.80 21.92
CA GLU A 26 70.81 57.82 20.48
C GLU A 26 70.92 59.23 19.89
N LYS A 27 71.00 60.27 20.73
CA LYS A 27 71.14 61.70 20.39
C LYS A 27 69.90 62.38 19.79
N PHE A 28 68.71 61.79 19.92
CA PHE A 28 67.47 62.51 19.62
C PHE A 28 67.17 63.56 20.69
N GLU A 29 66.67 64.72 20.27
CA GLU A 29 66.17 65.72 21.22
C GLU A 29 64.96 65.14 21.96
N ARG A 30 64.81 65.43 23.27
CA ARG A 30 63.72 64.88 24.09
C ARG A 30 62.34 65.10 23.48
N THR A 31 62.12 66.29 22.95
CA THR A 31 60.86 66.72 22.32
C THR A 31 60.58 65.97 21.02
N GLU A 32 61.62 65.57 20.29
CA GLU A 32 61.52 64.76 19.08
C GLU A 32 61.27 63.29 19.42
N ALA A 33 61.99 62.75 20.40
CA ALA A 33 61.79 61.40 20.93
C ALA A 33 60.36 61.19 21.47
N GLU A 34 59.84 62.13 22.26
CA GLU A 34 58.46 62.08 22.77
C GLU A 34 57.44 62.05 21.63
N LYS A 35 57.61 62.88 20.59
CA LYS A 35 56.71 62.88 19.42
C LYS A 35 56.76 61.58 18.62
N MET A 36 57.95 60.98 18.47
CA MET A 36 58.11 59.70 17.77
C MET A 36 57.43 58.56 18.54
N ILE A 37 57.58 58.52 19.87
CA ILE A 37 56.90 57.51 20.69
C ILE A 37 55.40 57.73 20.72
N ASP A 38 54.92 58.99 20.75
CA ASP A 38 53.49 59.29 20.69
C ASP A 38 52.87 58.88 19.33
N ALA A 39 53.61 59.05 18.23
CA ALA A 39 53.17 58.58 16.91
C ALA A 39 53.10 57.04 16.83
N ILE A 40 54.05 56.35 17.46
CA ILE A 40 54.06 54.88 17.55
C ILE A 40 52.90 54.38 18.42
N ASP A 41 52.67 55.00 19.59
CA ASP A 41 51.55 54.67 20.47
C ASP A 41 50.20 54.85 19.76
N ALA A 42 50.03 55.97 19.05
CA ALA A 42 48.84 56.22 18.24
C ALA A 42 48.63 55.16 17.14
N ALA A 43 49.70 54.76 16.44
CA ALA A 43 49.63 53.74 15.39
C ALA A 43 49.30 52.34 15.95
N VAL A 44 49.85 51.99 17.12
CA VAL A 44 49.54 50.73 17.82
C VAL A 44 48.07 50.71 18.26
N GLN A 45 47.58 51.80 18.86
CA GLN A 45 46.19 51.93 19.30
C GLN A 45 45.20 51.84 18.12
N GLU A 46 45.53 52.47 16.98
CA GLU A 46 44.73 52.38 15.77
C GLU A 46 44.69 50.95 15.21
N SER A 47 45.84 50.27 15.19
CA SER A 47 45.95 48.87 14.73
C SER A 47 45.15 47.91 15.60
N GLU A 48 45.25 48.02 16.92
CA GLU A 48 44.48 47.18 17.86
C GLU A 48 42.98 47.45 17.78
N SER A 49 42.59 48.72 17.63
CA SER A 49 41.19 49.10 17.43
C SER A 49 40.62 48.52 16.14
N ALA A 50 41.38 48.60 15.04
CA ALA A 50 41.00 48.01 13.77
C ALA A 50 40.88 46.47 13.86
N SER A 51 41.79 45.81 14.58
CA SER A 51 41.75 44.36 14.81
C SER A 51 40.52 43.93 15.62
N HIS A 52 40.16 44.66 16.67
CA HIS A 52 38.96 44.39 17.47
C HIS A 52 37.67 44.59 16.65
N ILE A 53 37.61 45.65 15.84
CA ILE A 53 36.46 45.88 14.95
C ILE A 53 36.30 44.70 13.97
N GLN A 54 37.39 44.22 13.38
CA GLN A 54 37.36 43.05 12.49
C GLN A 54 36.91 41.78 13.21
N PHE A 55 37.38 41.56 14.45
CA PHE A 55 36.97 40.41 15.26
C PHE A 55 35.48 40.47 15.64
N ASP A 56 34.97 41.62 16.06
CA ASP A 56 33.55 41.83 16.39
C ASP A 56 32.64 41.68 15.15
N GLU A 57 33.10 42.11 13.98
CA GLU A 57 32.40 41.87 12.72
C GLU A 57 32.39 40.39 12.34
N TYR A 58 33.49 39.68 12.57
CA TYR A 58 33.57 38.23 12.34
C TYR A 58 32.62 37.47 13.27
N GLN A 59 32.63 37.79 14.57
CA GLN A 59 31.70 37.19 15.55
C GLN A 59 30.24 37.43 15.16
N ARG A 60 29.89 38.66 14.76
CA ARG A 60 28.53 38.99 14.29
C ARG A 60 28.14 38.20 13.05
N ARG A 61 29.06 37.97 12.10
CA ARG A 61 28.82 37.12 10.92
C ARG A 61 28.59 35.67 11.32
N VAL A 62 29.41 35.11 12.19
CA VAL A 62 29.25 33.72 12.68
C VAL A 62 27.91 33.54 13.41
N GLU A 63 27.53 34.49 14.27
CA GLU A 63 26.23 34.46 14.96
C GLU A 63 25.04 34.62 14.01
N HIS A 64 25.19 35.40 12.94
CA HIS A 64 24.18 35.49 11.89
C HIS A 64 24.00 34.15 11.18
N GLU A 65 25.08 33.57 10.66
CA GLU A 65 25.04 32.27 9.97
C GLU A 65 24.47 31.17 10.88
N ARG A 66 24.86 31.15 12.15
CA ARG A 66 24.32 30.20 13.14
C ARG A 66 22.81 30.34 13.31
N ARG A 67 22.29 31.57 13.35
CA ARG A 67 20.83 31.81 13.46
C ARG A 67 20.09 31.40 12.20
N GLU A 68 20.63 31.69 11.03
CA GLU A 68 20.02 31.28 9.76
C GLU A 68 20.02 29.76 9.61
N LEU A 69 21.08 29.06 10.04
CA LEU A 69 21.11 27.60 10.08
C LEU A 69 20.03 27.02 11.00
N LEU A 70 19.92 27.52 12.23
CA LEU A 70 18.88 27.09 13.19
C LEU A 70 17.47 27.37 12.65
N LYS A 71 17.27 28.51 12.00
CA LYS A 71 15.99 28.86 11.36
C LYS A 71 15.67 27.90 10.21
N THR A 72 16.65 27.58 9.38
CA THR A 72 16.48 26.64 8.27
C THR A 72 16.17 25.24 8.78
N GLU A 73 16.87 24.78 9.83
CA GLU A 73 16.63 23.49 10.47
C GLU A 73 15.24 23.40 11.09
N THR A 74 14.81 24.43 11.81
CA THR A 74 13.46 24.48 12.42
C THR A 74 12.35 24.55 11.37
N LEU A 75 12.53 25.32 10.29
CA LEU A 75 11.58 25.34 9.17
C LEU A 75 11.55 23.99 8.43
N GLY A 76 12.71 23.38 8.21
CA GLY A 76 12.82 22.04 7.61
C GLY A 76 12.13 20.97 8.46
N ASN A 77 12.38 20.96 9.78
CA ASN A 77 11.75 20.02 10.71
C ASN A 77 10.24 20.23 10.82
N THR A 78 9.76 21.47 10.81
CA THR A 78 8.31 21.73 10.84
C THR A 78 7.63 21.30 9.54
N ALA A 79 8.26 21.54 8.38
CA ALA A 79 7.77 21.04 7.09
C ALA A 79 7.73 19.51 7.05
N LEU A 80 8.82 18.84 7.46
CA LEU A 80 8.90 17.39 7.53
C LEU A 80 7.85 16.78 8.46
N ASN A 81 7.64 17.38 9.64
CA ASN A 81 6.60 16.91 10.56
C ASN A 81 5.19 17.04 9.98
N LYS A 82 4.91 18.14 9.27
CA LYS A 82 3.63 18.33 8.59
C LYS A 82 3.41 17.30 7.48
N ASP A 83 4.44 17.05 6.67
CA ASP A 83 4.37 16.05 5.60
C ASP A 83 4.20 14.63 6.19
N TYR A 84 4.86 14.35 7.30
CA TYR A 84 4.72 13.10 8.04
C TYR A 84 3.28 12.90 8.57
N GLU A 85 2.69 13.90 9.20
CA GLU A 85 1.29 13.86 9.66
C GLU A 85 0.30 13.69 8.51
N PHE A 86 0.53 14.41 7.40
CA PHE A 86 -0.28 14.28 6.20
C PHE A 86 -0.23 12.86 5.64
N LEU A 87 0.98 12.29 5.51
CA LEU A 87 1.20 10.95 4.99
C LEU A 87 0.56 9.88 5.89
N LEU A 88 0.68 10.02 7.21
CA LEU A 88 -0.03 9.13 8.15
C LEU A 88 -1.55 9.19 7.96
N GLY A 89 -2.10 10.38 7.75
CA GLY A 89 -3.53 10.56 7.47
C GLY A 89 -3.96 9.94 6.13
N GLU A 90 -3.11 10.00 5.11
CA GLU A 90 -3.36 9.37 3.82
C GLU A 90 -3.26 7.84 3.88
N ILE A 91 -2.28 7.31 4.61
CA ILE A 91 -2.16 5.87 4.89
C ILE A 91 -3.40 5.37 5.61
N SER A 92 -3.87 6.06 6.65
CA SER A 92 -5.06 5.67 7.40
C SER A 92 -6.32 5.65 6.53
N ARG A 93 -6.49 6.66 5.66
CA ARG A 93 -7.62 6.71 4.71
C ARG A 93 -7.57 5.58 3.69
N THR A 94 -6.38 5.30 3.14
CA THR A 94 -6.17 4.20 2.20
C THR A 94 -6.44 2.85 2.85
N GLN A 95 -5.99 2.62 4.08
CA GLN A 95 -6.28 1.40 4.83
C GLN A 95 -7.77 1.19 5.06
N GLN A 96 -8.49 2.26 5.44
CA GLN A 96 -9.94 2.19 5.64
C GLN A 96 -10.66 1.87 4.32
N ARG A 97 -10.26 2.51 3.22
CA ARG A 97 -10.81 2.22 1.89
C ARG A 97 -10.57 0.78 1.45
N ILE A 98 -9.36 0.25 1.65
CA ILE A 98 -9.05 -1.16 1.36
C ILE A 98 -9.95 -2.09 2.18
N LYS A 99 -10.16 -1.78 3.46
CA LYS A 99 -11.04 -2.58 4.34
C LYS A 99 -12.48 -2.58 3.83
N GLU A 100 -13.01 -1.43 3.46
CA GLU A 100 -14.37 -1.28 2.91
C GLU A 100 -14.53 -2.02 1.57
N GLU A 101 -13.59 -1.83 0.64
CA GLU A 101 -13.58 -2.53 -0.65
C GLU A 101 -13.50 -4.05 -0.47
N THR A 102 -12.67 -4.53 0.47
CA THR A 102 -12.55 -5.96 0.80
C THR A 102 -13.85 -6.52 1.35
N GLN A 103 -14.49 -5.83 2.30
CA GLN A 103 -15.77 -6.25 2.88
C GLN A 103 -16.89 -6.28 1.82
N HIS A 104 -16.92 -5.27 0.95
CA HIS A 104 -17.86 -5.22 -0.16
C HIS A 104 -17.65 -6.41 -1.12
N LEU A 105 -16.41 -6.65 -1.55
CA LEU A 105 -16.08 -7.79 -2.41
C LEU A 105 -16.42 -9.14 -1.76
N GLU A 106 -16.10 -9.33 -0.48
CA GLU A 106 -16.46 -10.55 0.25
C GLU A 106 -17.98 -10.78 0.26
N SER A 107 -18.75 -9.73 0.53
CA SER A 107 -20.22 -9.81 0.50
C SER A 107 -20.77 -10.12 -0.89
N SER A 108 -20.18 -9.54 -1.94
CA SER A 108 -20.56 -9.78 -3.34
C SER A 108 -20.26 -11.22 -3.75
N VAL A 109 -19.06 -11.71 -3.46
CA VAL A 109 -18.67 -13.10 -3.76
C VAL A 109 -19.56 -14.08 -3.00
N LYS A 110 -19.88 -13.81 -1.74
CA LYS A 110 -20.80 -14.65 -0.96
C LYS A 110 -22.20 -14.68 -1.57
N LEU A 111 -22.70 -13.54 -2.03
CA LEU A 111 -23.98 -13.45 -2.73
C LEU A 111 -23.96 -14.25 -4.03
N ASP A 112 -22.94 -14.05 -4.87
CA ASP A 112 -22.77 -14.74 -6.14
C ASP A 112 -22.70 -16.27 -5.95
N LEU A 113 -21.93 -16.73 -4.96
CA LEU A 113 -21.85 -18.14 -4.60
C LEU A 113 -23.20 -18.70 -4.15
N ASN A 114 -23.99 -17.94 -3.39
CA ASN A 114 -25.31 -18.38 -2.94
C ASN A 114 -26.30 -18.45 -4.11
N LEU A 115 -26.27 -17.48 -5.02
CA LEU A 115 -27.09 -17.48 -6.23
C LEU A 115 -26.73 -18.65 -7.15
N GLU A 116 -25.44 -18.90 -7.34
CA GLU A 116 -24.97 -20.00 -8.18
C GLU A 116 -25.26 -21.37 -7.56
N ARG A 117 -25.15 -21.51 -6.22
CA ARG A 117 -25.60 -22.71 -5.51
C ARG A 117 -27.09 -22.94 -5.70
N LYS A 118 -27.91 -21.90 -5.58
CA LYS A 118 -29.36 -22.00 -5.81
C LYS A 118 -29.66 -22.40 -7.25
N ARG A 119 -29.03 -21.75 -8.23
CA ARG A 119 -29.17 -22.08 -9.65
C ARG A 119 -28.82 -23.54 -9.93
N ARG A 120 -27.73 -24.05 -9.35
CA ARG A 120 -27.33 -25.47 -9.48
C ARG A 120 -28.36 -26.40 -8.85
N ALA A 121 -28.90 -26.05 -7.69
CA ALA A 121 -29.95 -26.85 -7.05
C ALA A 121 -31.23 -26.90 -7.92
N ASP A 122 -31.65 -25.75 -8.48
CA ASP A 122 -32.81 -25.68 -9.37
C ASP A 122 -32.60 -26.51 -10.64
N LEU A 123 -31.41 -26.45 -11.25
CA LEU A 123 -31.04 -27.27 -12.41
C LEU A 123 -31.04 -28.77 -12.08
N MET A 124 -30.53 -29.17 -10.90
CA MET A 124 -30.55 -30.57 -10.48
C MET A 124 -31.98 -31.07 -10.27
N ALA A 125 -32.83 -30.26 -9.64
CA ALA A 125 -34.25 -30.60 -9.49
C ALA A 125 -34.97 -30.76 -10.84
N GLU A 126 -34.64 -29.93 -11.83
CA GLU A 126 -35.17 -30.06 -13.19
C GLU A 126 -34.68 -31.34 -13.88
N VAL A 127 -33.38 -31.65 -13.77
CA VAL A 127 -32.78 -32.88 -14.32
C VAL A 127 -33.41 -34.11 -13.68
N ASP A 128 -33.59 -34.13 -12.36
CA ASP A 128 -34.23 -35.23 -11.63
C ASP A 128 -35.69 -35.39 -12.06
N GLY A 129 -36.43 -34.29 -12.25
CA GLY A 129 -37.79 -34.30 -12.78
C GLY A 129 -37.86 -34.92 -14.18
N LYS A 130 -36.97 -34.50 -15.09
CA LYS A 130 -36.88 -35.05 -16.44
C LYS A 130 -36.47 -36.53 -16.43
N ALA A 131 -35.52 -36.92 -15.59
CA ALA A 131 -35.10 -38.31 -15.44
C ALA A 131 -36.25 -39.19 -14.93
N ALA A 132 -37.05 -38.70 -13.99
CA ALA A 132 -38.24 -39.39 -13.50
C ALA A 132 -39.32 -39.52 -14.59
N GLU A 133 -39.53 -38.49 -15.42
CA GLU A 133 -40.46 -38.54 -16.55
C GLU A 133 -40.03 -39.55 -17.61
N VAL A 134 -38.75 -39.53 -18.01
CA VAL A 134 -38.17 -40.52 -18.93
C VAL A 134 -38.27 -41.93 -18.34
N GLY A 135 -37.99 -42.10 -17.05
CA GLY A 135 -38.14 -43.37 -16.35
C GLY A 135 -39.57 -43.90 -16.40
N ARG A 136 -40.58 -43.03 -16.20
CA ARG A 136 -42.00 -43.38 -16.34
C ARG A 136 -42.36 -43.77 -17.77
N TYR A 137 -41.90 -43.00 -18.76
CA TYR A 137 -42.16 -43.28 -20.17
C TYR A 137 -41.58 -44.64 -20.59
N LEU A 138 -40.33 -44.93 -20.21
CA LEU A 138 -39.69 -46.22 -20.46
C LEU A 138 -40.41 -47.36 -19.73
N GLY A 139 -40.85 -47.14 -18.49
CA GLY A 139 -41.67 -48.09 -17.74
C GLY A 139 -42.97 -48.44 -18.46
N GLN A 140 -43.69 -47.43 -18.97
CA GLN A 140 -44.90 -47.66 -19.76
C GLN A 140 -44.61 -48.42 -21.06
N LYS A 141 -43.54 -48.06 -21.78
CA LYS A 141 -43.15 -48.74 -23.02
C LYS A 141 -42.70 -50.18 -22.79
N THR A 142 -41.98 -50.47 -21.71
CA THR A 142 -41.60 -51.83 -21.36
C THR A 142 -42.82 -52.68 -20.97
N GLU A 143 -43.79 -52.11 -20.25
CA GLU A 143 -45.05 -52.80 -19.94
C GLU A 143 -45.89 -53.08 -21.20
N GLU A 144 -45.97 -52.11 -22.12
CA GLU A 144 -46.62 -52.26 -23.42
C GLU A 144 -45.96 -53.39 -24.24
N ILE A 145 -44.63 -53.39 -24.33
CA ILE A 145 -43.86 -54.46 -24.99
C ILE A 145 -44.13 -55.81 -24.32
N GLN A 146 -44.15 -55.88 -22.99
CA GLN A 146 -44.42 -57.11 -22.26
C GLN A 146 -45.83 -57.66 -22.53
N LYS A 147 -46.86 -56.79 -22.54
CA LYS A 147 -48.23 -57.18 -22.90
C LYS A 147 -48.33 -57.67 -24.33
N ASN A 148 -47.69 -56.97 -25.27
CA ASN A 148 -47.65 -57.37 -26.67
C ASN A 148 -46.93 -58.70 -26.86
N LEU A 149 -45.81 -58.93 -26.18
CA LEU A 149 -45.09 -60.19 -26.21
C LEU A 149 -45.93 -61.35 -25.64
N GLN A 150 -46.64 -61.12 -24.52
CA GLN A 150 -47.55 -62.11 -23.96
C GLN A 150 -48.75 -62.39 -24.88
N ALA A 151 -49.29 -61.38 -25.55
CA ALA A 151 -50.36 -61.53 -26.52
C ALA A 151 -49.91 -62.35 -27.73
N VAL A 152 -48.73 -62.07 -28.29
CA VAL A 152 -48.12 -62.84 -29.38
C VAL A 152 -47.85 -64.27 -28.95
N SER A 153 -47.31 -64.49 -27.74
CA SER A 153 -47.09 -65.82 -27.18
C SER A 153 -48.39 -66.62 -27.04
N ARG A 154 -49.46 -66.00 -26.51
CA ARG A 154 -50.79 -66.62 -26.41
C ARG A 154 -51.37 -66.92 -27.79
N GLN A 155 -51.26 -65.98 -28.74
CA GLN A 155 -51.74 -66.17 -30.11
C GLN A 155 -51.01 -67.35 -30.79
N ALA A 156 -49.69 -67.44 -30.64
CA ALA A 156 -48.90 -68.57 -31.13
C ALA A 156 -49.33 -69.88 -30.47
N MET A 157 -49.52 -69.92 -29.15
CA MET A 157 -50.05 -71.12 -28.46
C MET A 157 -51.43 -71.53 -28.98
N THR A 158 -52.35 -70.58 -29.19
CA THR A 158 -53.68 -70.89 -29.71
C THR A 158 -53.63 -71.37 -31.17
N ALA A 159 -52.74 -70.83 -32.00
CA ALA A 159 -52.57 -71.24 -33.39
C ALA A 159 -51.94 -72.64 -33.48
N ILE A 160 -50.97 -72.94 -32.62
CA ILE A 160 -50.37 -74.28 -32.52
C ILE A 160 -51.43 -75.26 -31.99
N GLY A 161 -52.17 -74.90 -30.95
CA GLY A 161 -53.23 -75.72 -30.37
C GLY A 161 -54.38 -75.98 -31.34
N SER A 162 -54.80 -74.98 -32.12
CA SER A 162 -55.83 -75.14 -33.15
C SER A 162 -55.33 -75.97 -34.33
N SER A 163 -54.07 -75.81 -34.74
CA SER A 163 -53.46 -76.64 -35.79
C SER A 163 -53.34 -78.10 -35.34
N ALA A 164 -52.92 -78.35 -34.10
CA ALA A 164 -52.88 -79.69 -33.51
C ALA A 164 -54.28 -80.30 -33.38
N ALA A 165 -55.27 -79.52 -32.93
CA ALA A 165 -56.66 -79.96 -32.86
C ALA A 165 -57.23 -80.27 -34.26
N ALA A 166 -56.95 -79.45 -35.27
CA ALA A 166 -57.39 -79.67 -36.64
C ALA A 166 -56.79 -80.94 -37.25
N LEU A 167 -55.51 -81.24 -36.97
CA LEU A 167 -54.90 -82.51 -37.38
C LEU A 167 -55.55 -83.71 -36.69
N LEU A 168 -55.86 -83.62 -35.40
CA LEU A 168 -56.55 -84.68 -34.66
C LEU A 168 -57.99 -84.88 -35.15
N PHE A 169 -58.73 -83.80 -35.42
CA PHE A 169 -60.06 -83.87 -36.02
C PHE A 169 -60.01 -84.44 -37.44
N GLY A 170 -59.07 -84.01 -38.26
CA GLY A 170 -58.86 -84.57 -39.61
C GLY A 170 -58.53 -86.06 -39.57
N PHE A 171 -57.70 -86.50 -38.61
CA PHE A 171 -57.39 -87.90 -38.40
C PHE A 171 -58.63 -88.71 -37.95
N LEU A 172 -59.43 -88.18 -37.02
CA LEU A 172 -60.67 -88.82 -36.57
C LEU A 172 -61.71 -88.92 -37.70
N VAL A 173 -61.89 -87.86 -38.49
CA VAL A 173 -62.79 -87.85 -39.65
C VAL A 173 -62.32 -88.84 -40.72
N TYR A 174 -61.01 -88.89 -41.00
CA TYR A 174 -60.43 -89.86 -41.93
C TYR A 174 -60.65 -91.31 -41.44
N LYS A 175 -60.45 -91.56 -40.14
CA LYS A 175 -60.72 -92.86 -39.51
C LYS A 175 -62.20 -93.26 -39.56
N LEU A 176 -63.11 -92.31 -39.36
CA LEU A 176 -64.57 -92.53 -39.44
C LEU A 176 -65.04 -92.76 -40.88
N SER A 177 -64.38 -92.20 -41.89
CA SER A 177 -64.69 -92.42 -43.30
C SER A 177 -64.21 -93.77 -43.86
N GLN A 178 -63.39 -94.52 -43.12
CA GLN A 178 -62.89 -95.85 -43.52
C GLN A 178 -63.61 -97.03 -42.85
N ASN A 179 -64.61 -96.75 -42.00
CA ASN A 179 -65.56 -97.74 -41.50
C ASN A 179 -66.91 -97.56 -42.19
#